data_AF-A0AAN8CNW6-F1
#
_entry.id   AF-A0AAN8CNW6-F1
#
_cell.length_a   1.000
_cell.length_b   1.000
_cell.length_c   1.000
_cell.angle_alpha   90.00
_cell.angle_beta   90.00
_cell.angle_gamma   90.00
#
_symmetry.space_group_name_H-M   'P 1'
#
loop_
_entity.id
_entity.type
_entity.pdbx_description
1 polymer ?
#
loop_
_entity_poly.entity_id
_entity_poly.type
_entity_poly.pdbx_seq_one_letter_code
_entity_poly.pdbx_strand_id
1 'polypeptide(L)'
;MSCNLLVPAAIFLTGNAYGPFSEICQCLGLESLSTRHYYNIQRVYVLPEVTSVWNLHNEAVMAATGDQVVTVSGDGRCDSPGHCATFGTYTMLDINSRLIIAQQTVKVTEVKNSYWLEPVGLERCISKLQVFYC
;
A
#
# COMPACT_ATOMS: atom_id res chain seq x y z
N MET A 1 -1.41 -26.05 19.62
CA MET A 1 -1.95 -25.73 18.28
C MET A 1 -0.91 -24.86 17.58
N SER A 2 -0.14 -25.43 16.67
CA SER A 2 0.83 -24.67 15.86
C SER A 2 0.05 -23.77 14.90
N CYS A 3 0.20 -22.46 15.03
CA CYS A 3 -0.49 -21.53 14.14
C CYS A 3 0.17 -21.55 12.76
N ASN A 4 -0.60 -21.91 11.73
CA ASN A 4 -0.15 -21.84 10.35
C ASN A 4 -0.20 -20.38 9.87
N LEU A 5 0.97 -19.73 9.73
CA LEU A 5 1.08 -18.35 9.26
C LEU A 5 0.73 -18.16 7.78
N LEU A 6 0.75 -19.24 6.98
CA LEU A 6 0.54 -19.16 5.54
C LEU A 6 -0.89 -18.79 5.18
N VAL A 7 -1.88 -19.30 5.92
CA VAL A 7 -3.30 -19.01 5.69
C VAL A 7 -3.62 -17.52 5.90
N PRO A 8 -3.36 -16.91 7.07
CA PRO A 8 -3.60 -15.49 7.26
C PRO A 8 -2.76 -14.63 6.30
N ALA A 9 -1.51 -15.00 6.01
CA ALA A 9 -0.71 -14.29 5.02
C ALA A 9 -1.33 -14.35 3.62
N ALA A 10 -1.81 -15.50 3.16
CA ALA A 10 -2.43 -15.66 1.85
C ALA A 10 -3.73 -14.85 1.71
N ILE A 11 -4.56 -14.81 2.76
CA ILE A 11 -5.77 -13.98 2.78
C ILE A 11 -5.38 -12.50 2.56
N PHE A 12 -4.38 -12.01 3.29
CA PHE A 12 -3.92 -10.62 3.18
C PHE A 12 -3.30 -10.30 1.82
N LEU A 13 -2.36 -11.13 1.37
CA LEU A 13 -1.59 -10.90 0.13
C LEU A 13 -2.45 -10.98 -1.13
N THR A 14 -3.60 -11.68 -1.06
CA THR A 14 -4.59 -11.71 -2.15
C THR A 14 -5.59 -10.53 -2.09
N GLY A 15 -5.42 -9.62 -1.14
CA GLY A 15 -6.30 -8.45 -0.97
C GLY A 15 -7.65 -8.78 -0.34
N ASN A 16 -7.81 -9.96 0.27
CA ASN A 16 -9.08 -10.38 0.88
C ASN A 16 -9.19 -9.95 2.34
N ALA A 17 -10.43 -9.75 2.78
CA ALA A 17 -10.74 -9.57 4.20
C ALA A 17 -10.86 -10.93 4.90
N TYR A 18 -10.71 -10.93 6.23
CA TYR A 18 -10.88 -12.15 7.02
C TYR A 18 -12.32 -12.69 7.02
N GLY A 19 -13.32 -11.80 6.94
CA GLY A 19 -14.74 -12.14 6.99
C GLY A 19 -15.14 -13.22 5.98
N PRO A 20 -14.92 -13.02 4.67
CA PRO A 20 -15.23 -14.03 3.65
C PRO A 20 -14.57 -15.40 3.90
N PHE A 21 -13.31 -15.42 4.36
CA PHE A 21 -12.65 -16.68 4.71
C PHE A 21 -13.33 -17.38 5.89
N SER A 22 -13.68 -16.61 6.94
CA SER A 22 -14.38 -17.14 8.10
C SER A 22 -15.75 -17.72 7.74
N GLU A 23 -16.49 -17.07 6.84
CA GLU A 23 -17.78 -17.54 6.33
C GLU A 23 -17.63 -18.87 5.58
N ILE A 24 -16.62 -18.99 4.72
CA ILE A 24 -16.31 -20.25 4.02
C ILE A 24 -16.02 -21.38 5.01
N CYS A 25 -15.17 -21.13 6.01
CA CYS A 25 -14.88 -22.12 7.06
C CYS A 25 -16.14 -22.56 7.80
N GLN A 26 -17.01 -21.61 8.16
CA GLN A 26 -18.26 -21.90 8.85
C GLN A 26 -19.21 -22.76 8.00
N CYS A 27 -19.37 -22.43 6.71
CA CYS A 27 -20.18 -23.21 5.78
C CYS A 27 -19.67 -24.65 5.60
N LEU A 28 -18.36 -24.86 5.67
CA LEU A 28 -17.71 -26.18 5.52
C LEU A 28 -17.56 -26.94 6.84
N GLY A 29 -17.91 -26.33 7.99
CA GLY A 29 -17.70 -26.93 9.31
C GLY A 29 -16.21 -27.02 9.71
N LEU A 30 -15.37 -26.12 9.20
CA LEU A 30 -13.95 -26.05 9.50
C LEU A 30 -13.69 -25.13 10.69
N GLU A 31 -12.80 -25.54 11.60
CA GLU A 31 -12.25 -24.63 12.61
C GLU A 31 -11.32 -23.60 11.97
N SER A 32 -11.54 -22.34 12.29
CA SER A 32 -10.72 -21.22 11.83
C SER A 32 -10.18 -20.42 13.01
N LEU A 33 -9.19 -19.56 12.72
CA LEU A 33 -8.66 -18.62 13.69
C LEU A 33 -9.73 -17.59 14.11
N SER A 34 -9.58 -16.94 15.26
CA SER A 34 -10.47 -15.81 15.57
C SER A 34 -10.05 -14.58 14.77
N THR A 35 -11.00 -13.69 14.49
CA THR A 35 -10.72 -12.38 13.86
C THR A 35 -9.62 -11.61 14.58
N ARG A 36 -9.62 -11.63 15.93
CA ARG A 36 -8.56 -11.01 16.73
C ARG A 36 -7.19 -11.65 16.47
N HIS A 37 -7.15 -12.98 16.38
CA HIS A 37 -5.91 -13.69 16.11
C HIS A 37 -5.39 -13.42 14.69
N TYR A 38 -6.29 -13.34 13.69
CA TYR A 38 -5.95 -12.92 12.32
C TYR A 38 -5.21 -11.59 12.32
N TYR A 39 -5.82 -10.53 12.86
CA TYR A 39 -5.21 -9.19 12.84
C TYR A 39 -3.94 -9.09 13.68
N ASN A 40 -3.82 -9.87 14.75
CA ASN A 40 -2.57 -9.97 15.50
C ASN A 40 -1.44 -10.57 14.65
N ILE A 41 -1.72 -11.63 13.87
CA ILE A 41 -0.74 -12.21 12.94
C ILE A 41 -0.36 -11.20 11.86
N GLN A 42 -1.35 -10.52 11.27
CA GLN A 42 -1.08 -9.49 10.26
C GLN A 42 -0.13 -8.42 10.80
N ARG A 43 -0.43 -7.90 11.99
CA ARG A 43 0.35 -6.83 12.61
C ARG A 43 1.77 -7.25 12.97
N VAL A 44 1.95 -8.47 13.49
CA VAL A 44 3.26 -8.92 14.02
C VAL A 44 4.16 -9.52 12.94
N TYR A 45 3.59 -10.20 11.95
CA TYR A 45 4.38 -10.97 10.99
C TYR A 45 4.20 -10.52 9.54
N VAL A 46 2.98 -10.26 9.07
CA VAL A 46 2.75 -10.04 7.64
C VAL A 46 3.04 -8.60 7.22
N LEU A 47 2.47 -7.62 7.92
CA LEU A 47 2.64 -6.20 7.60
C LEU A 47 4.10 -5.73 7.66
N PRO A 48 4.92 -6.13 8.67
CA PRO A 48 6.33 -5.77 8.68
C PRO A 48 7.09 -6.30 7.46
N GLU A 49 6.85 -7.55 7.05
CA GLU A 49 7.52 -8.15 5.90
C GLU A 49 7.09 -7.52 4.57
N VAL A 50 5.79 -7.27 4.39
CA VAL A 50 5.29 -6.52 3.23
C VAL A 50 5.91 -5.14 3.15
N THR A 51 6.03 -4.45 4.29
CA THR A 51 6.68 -3.13 4.37
C THR A 51 8.16 -3.22 4.04
N SER A 52 8.86 -4.26 4.52
CA SER A 52 10.28 -4.48 4.22
C SER A 52 10.51 -4.68 2.73
N VAL A 53 9.74 -5.56 2.09
CA VAL A 53 9.82 -5.82 0.63
C VAL A 53 9.49 -4.56 -0.17
N TRP A 54 8.48 -3.80 0.26
CA TRP A 54 8.13 -2.52 -0.37
C TRP A 54 9.27 -1.51 -0.29
N ASN A 55 9.91 -1.37 0.87
CA ASN A 55 11.04 -0.46 1.05
C ASN A 55 12.23 -0.88 0.18
N LEU A 56 12.57 -2.18 0.17
CA LEU A 56 13.64 -2.72 -0.66
C LEU A 56 13.39 -2.44 -2.16
N HIS A 57 12.14 -2.59 -2.62
CA HIS A 57 11.77 -2.24 -3.99
C HIS A 57 11.99 -0.75 -4.28
N ASN A 58 11.55 0.14 -3.38
CA ASN A 58 11.74 1.57 -3.54
C ASN A 58 13.23 1.95 -3.55
N GLU A 59 14.04 1.39 -2.66
CA GLU A 59 15.49 1.62 -2.63
C GLU A 59 16.16 1.17 -3.93
N ALA A 60 15.77 0.01 -4.47
CA ALA A 60 16.27 -0.49 -5.75
C ALA A 60 15.90 0.43 -6.93
N VAL A 61 14.67 0.98 -6.93
CA VAL A 61 14.25 1.97 -7.94
C VAL A 61 15.08 3.25 -7.85
N MET A 62 15.28 3.77 -6.64
CA MET A 62 16.08 5.00 -6.43
C MET A 62 17.55 4.79 -6.80
N ALA A 63 18.11 3.62 -6.49
CA ALA A 63 19.47 3.27 -6.89
C ALA A 63 19.61 3.17 -8.42
N ALA A 64 18.56 2.75 -9.13
CA ALA A 64 18.55 2.65 -10.59
C ALA A 64 18.47 4.03 -11.29
N THR A 65 17.89 5.05 -10.65
CA THR A 65 17.88 6.42 -11.16
C THR A 65 19.17 7.20 -10.84
N GLY A 66 19.89 6.80 -9.79
CA GLY A 66 21.15 7.41 -9.36
C GLY A 66 21.01 8.90 -9.01
N ASP A 67 22.12 9.64 -9.03
CA ASP A 67 22.16 11.09 -8.74
C ASP A 67 21.79 11.96 -9.97
N GLN A 68 21.04 11.40 -10.92
CA GLN A 68 20.69 12.11 -12.15
C GLN A 68 19.53 13.06 -11.92
N VAL A 69 19.49 14.15 -12.70
CA VAL A 69 18.32 15.00 -12.78
C VAL A 69 17.15 14.18 -13.35
N VAL A 70 16.14 13.94 -12.52
CA VAL A 70 14.91 13.28 -12.93
C VAL A 70 13.91 14.26 -13.54
N THR A 71 13.20 13.83 -14.57
CA THR A 71 12.10 14.61 -15.17
C THR A 71 10.80 13.88 -14.85
N VAL A 72 10.03 14.42 -13.92
CA VAL A 72 8.90 13.70 -13.35
C VAL A 72 7.57 14.05 -14.01
N SER A 73 6.74 13.04 -14.22
CA SER A 73 5.33 13.17 -14.57
C SER A 73 4.52 12.34 -13.58
N GLY A 74 3.32 12.78 -13.21
CA GLY A 74 2.53 12.05 -12.23
C GLY A 74 1.05 12.34 -12.34
N ASP A 75 0.25 11.46 -11.73
CA ASP A 75 -1.20 11.55 -11.69
C ASP A 75 -1.75 10.86 -10.43
N GLY A 76 -2.96 11.27 -10.04
CA GLY A 76 -3.73 10.70 -8.95
C GLY A 76 -4.76 9.68 -9.43
N ARG A 77 -4.91 8.59 -8.67
CA ARG A 77 -5.99 7.61 -8.86
C ARG A 77 -6.78 7.44 -7.57
N CYS A 78 -8.10 7.57 -7.66
CA CYS A 78 -9.01 7.32 -6.55
C CYS A 78 -9.68 5.94 -6.64
N ASP A 79 -10.10 5.40 -5.49
CA ASP A 79 -10.79 4.11 -5.38
C ASP A 79 -12.26 4.14 -5.84
N SER A 80 -12.89 5.31 -5.82
CA SER A 80 -14.26 5.51 -6.30
C SER A 80 -14.43 6.84 -7.05
N PRO A 81 -15.42 6.96 -7.96
CA PRO A 81 -15.70 8.20 -8.68
C PRO A 81 -16.42 9.23 -7.80
N GLY A 82 -16.25 10.52 -8.10
CA GLY A 82 -16.95 11.61 -7.43
C GLY A 82 -16.37 11.97 -6.05
N HIS A 83 -17.17 12.67 -5.22
CA HIS A 83 -16.71 13.19 -3.92
C HIS A 83 -16.72 12.16 -2.77
N CYS A 84 -16.78 10.86 -3.08
CA CYS A 84 -16.89 9.77 -2.09
C CYS A 84 -15.67 8.82 -2.04
N ALA A 85 -14.54 9.20 -2.63
CA ALA A 85 -13.30 8.43 -2.55
C ALA A 85 -12.83 8.27 -1.09
N THR A 86 -12.47 7.04 -0.72
CA THR A 86 -11.89 6.71 0.59
C THR A 86 -10.37 6.73 0.52
N PHE A 87 -9.80 6.35 -0.62
CA PHE A 87 -8.36 6.31 -0.84
C PHE A 87 -8.01 6.97 -2.17
N GLY A 88 -6.93 7.74 -2.16
CA GLY A 88 -6.31 8.26 -3.37
C GLY A 88 -4.83 7.92 -3.38
N THR A 89 -4.31 7.48 -4.52
CA THR A 89 -2.90 7.18 -4.71
C THR A 89 -2.34 8.09 -5.77
N TYR A 90 -1.36 8.90 -5.40
CA TYR A 90 -0.57 9.69 -6.35
C TYR A 90 0.68 8.91 -6.74
N THR A 91 1.02 8.91 -8.02
CA THR A 91 2.16 8.19 -8.57
C THR A 91 3.01 9.14 -9.41
N MET A 92 4.33 9.11 -9.22
CA MET A 92 5.31 9.85 -10.01
C MET A 92 6.23 8.90 -10.77
N LEU A 93 6.28 9.10 -12.07
CA LEU A 93 7.14 8.44 -13.04
C LEU A 93 8.30 9.37 -13.40
N ASP A 94 9.53 8.89 -13.36
CA ASP A 94 10.61 9.54 -14.09
C ASP A 94 10.52 9.17 -15.57
N ILE A 95 10.36 10.18 -16.43
CA ILE A 95 10.13 10.00 -17.87
C ILE A 95 11.32 9.30 -18.55
N ASN A 96 12.54 9.55 -18.07
CA ASN A 96 13.76 9.05 -18.69
C ASN A 96 13.95 7.56 -18.41
N SER A 97 13.95 7.17 -17.13
CA SER A 97 14.08 5.77 -16.71
C SER A 97 12.80 4.95 -16.92
N ARG A 98 11.65 5.61 -17.06
CA ARG A 98 10.31 5.01 -17.09
C ARG A 98 9.97 4.22 -15.81
N LEU A 99 10.60 4.57 -14.69
CA LEU A 99 10.36 3.96 -13.39
C LEU A 99 9.45 4.84 -12.52
N ILE A 100 8.58 4.20 -11.75
CA ILE A 100 7.79 4.87 -10.72
C ILE A 100 8.71 5.14 -9.53
N ILE A 101 9.12 6.39 -9.36
CA ILE A 101 10.11 6.81 -8.36
C ILE A 101 9.46 7.27 -7.05
N ALA A 102 8.17 7.62 -7.08
CA ALA A 102 7.41 7.88 -5.86
C ALA A 102 5.96 7.46 -6.04
N GLN A 103 5.39 6.90 -4.97
CA GLN A 103 3.98 6.57 -4.89
C GLN A 103 3.52 6.80 -3.45
N GLN A 104 2.37 7.46 -3.28
CA GLN A 104 1.79 7.77 -1.97
C GLN A 104 0.29 7.54 -1.99
N THR A 105 -0.17 6.67 -1.09
CA THR A 105 -1.59 6.43 -0.84
C THR A 105 -2.02 7.23 0.39
N VAL A 106 -3.09 8.00 0.23
CA VAL A 106 -3.69 8.84 1.27
C VAL A 106 -5.10 8.32 1.51
N LYS A 107 -5.49 8.17 2.78
CA LYS A 107 -6.87 7.91 3.16
C LYS A 107 -7.61 9.22 3.42
N VAL A 108 -8.90 9.28 3.08
CA VAL A 108 -9.73 10.48 3.24
C VAL A 108 -9.80 10.97 4.69
N THR A 109 -9.63 10.07 5.66
CA THR A 109 -9.59 10.41 7.09
C THR A 109 -8.34 11.18 7.51
N GLU A 110 -7.31 11.23 6.67
CA GLU A 110 -6.09 12.01 6.89
C GLU A 110 -6.20 13.44 6.34
N VAL A 111 -7.27 13.74 5.58
CA VAL A 111 -7.47 15.00 4.87
C VAL A 111 -8.89 15.53 5.08
N LYS A 112 -9.20 16.71 4.53
CA LYS A 112 -10.50 17.36 4.75
C LYS A 112 -11.67 16.64 4.07
N ASN A 113 -11.43 16.16 2.84
CA ASN A 113 -12.39 15.41 2.04
C ASN A 113 -11.66 14.79 0.82
N SER A 114 -12.38 14.04 0.00
CA SER A 114 -11.85 13.30 -1.17
C SER A 114 -11.12 14.16 -2.19
N TYR A 115 -11.47 15.45 -2.34
CA TYR A 115 -10.77 16.37 -3.24
C TYR A 115 -9.30 16.58 -2.82
N TRP A 116 -9.00 16.46 -1.53
CA TRP A 116 -7.64 16.67 -1.01
C TRP A 116 -6.73 15.45 -1.14
N LEU A 117 -7.24 14.31 -1.61
CA LEU A 117 -6.45 13.09 -1.74
C LEU A 117 -5.31 13.24 -2.74
N GLU A 118 -5.60 13.83 -3.90
CA GLU A 118 -4.61 14.06 -4.96
C GLU A 118 -3.55 15.10 -4.59
N PRO A 119 -3.88 16.34 -4.17
CA PRO A 119 -2.87 17.34 -3.85
C PRO A 119 -1.99 16.93 -2.66
N VAL A 120 -2.54 16.28 -1.63
CA VAL A 120 -1.74 15.78 -0.50
C VAL A 120 -0.87 14.59 -0.93
N GLY A 121 -1.36 13.72 -1.81
CA GLY A 121 -0.57 12.65 -2.40
C GLY A 121 0.62 13.19 -3.21
N LEU A 122 0.39 14.22 -4.03
CA LEU A 122 1.42 14.93 -4.77
C LEU A 122 2.48 15.54 -3.84
N GLU A 123 2.05 16.29 -2.83
CA GLU A 123 2.93 16.92 -1.84
C GLU A 123 3.83 15.88 -1.17
N ARG A 124 3.25 14.78 -0.67
CA ARG A 124 4.01 13.68 -0.04
C ARG A 124 4.99 13.01 -1.01
N CYS A 125 4.65 12.90 -2.29
CA CYS A 125 5.57 12.37 -3.30
C CYS A 125 6.76 13.32 -3.52
N ILE A 126 6.52 14.63 -3.64
CA ILE A 126 7.59 15.63 -3.78
C ILE A 126 8.50 15.61 -2.56
N SER A 127 7.94 15.63 -1.34
CA SER A 127 8.73 15.57 -0.11
C SER A 127 9.58 14.30 -0.04
N LYS A 128 9.04 13.14 -0.46
CA LYS A 128 9.81 11.90 -0.54
C LYS A 128 11.01 12.04 -1.48
N LEU A 129 10.82 12.60 -2.68
CA LEU A 129 11.92 12.78 -3.64
C LEU A 129 12.96 13.79 -3.17
N GLN A 130 12.54 14.87 -2.51
CA GLN A 130 13.47 15.88 -1.96
C GLN A 130 14.48 15.27 -0.98
N VAL A 131 14.07 14.30 -0.15
CA VAL A 131 14.97 13.62 0.79
C VAL A 131 16.06 12.80 0.07
N PHE A 132 15.82 12.37 -1.18
CA PHE A 132 16.77 11.55 -1.92
C PHE A 132 17.65 12.35 -2.89
N TYR A 133 17.17 13.51 -3.38
CA TYR A 133 17.88 14.32 -4.39
C TYR A 133 18.44 15.65 -3.84
N CYS A 134 18.31 15.91 -2.54
CA CYS A 134 18.94 17.05 -1.86
C CYS A 134 19.89 16.55 -0.76
#